data_AF-A0A927UBH5-F1
#
_entry.id   AF-A0A927UBH5-F1
#
_cell.length_a   1.000
_cell.length_b   1.000
_cell.length_c   1.000
_cell.angle_alpha   90.00
_cell.angle_beta   90.00
_cell.angle_gamma   90.00
#
_symmetry.space_group_name_H-M   'P 1'
#
loop_
_entity.id
_entity.type
_entity.pdbx_description
1 polymer ?
#
loop_
_entity_poly.entity_id
_entity_poly.type
_entity_poly.pdbx_seq_one_letter_code
_entity_poly.pdbx_strand_id
1 'polypeptide(L)'
;MDFKREWARSRDELVQAIRSLGFPDELGEQIAKMLGSPKAMQRMMAYLYNVKPNTAELIVDEALAICSDIDRWREKKASEEANAKYNEMRYFGFDEE
;
A
#
# COMPACT_ATOMS: atom_id res chain seq x y z
N MET A 1 -16.67 6.11 7.89
CA MET A 1 -16.11 6.51 6.59
C MET A 1 -16.01 5.25 5.74
N ASP A 2 -16.58 5.28 4.54
CA ASP A 2 -16.71 4.09 3.70
C ASP A 2 -15.35 3.76 3.04
N PHE A 3 -14.60 2.82 3.60
CA PHE A 3 -13.31 2.36 3.05
C PHE A 3 -13.40 2.02 1.55
N LYS A 4 -14.56 1.50 1.12
CA LYS A 4 -14.86 1.20 -0.29
C LYS A 4 -14.92 2.45 -1.19
N ARG A 5 -15.43 3.57 -0.68
CA ARG A 5 -15.45 4.85 -1.43
C ARG A 5 -14.07 5.47 -1.50
N GLU A 6 -13.31 5.42 -0.41
CA GLU A 6 -11.93 5.92 -0.39
C GLU A 6 -11.03 5.12 -1.34
N TRP A 7 -11.16 3.79 -1.34
CA TRP A 7 -10.44 2.95 -2.30
C TRP A 7 -10.81 3.27 -3.75
N ALA A 8 -12.11 3.40 -4.05
CA ALA A 8 -12.57 3.72 -5.39
C ALA A 8 -12.06 5.09 -5.87
N ARG A 9 -12.02 6.09 -4.99
CA ARG A 9 -11.46 7.42 -5.28
C ARG A 9 -9.96 7.33 -5.56
N SER A 10 -9.18 6.76 -4.64
CA SER A 10 -7.72 6.65 -4.82
C SER A 10 -7.33 5.85 -6.06
N ARG A 11 -8.11 4.81 -6.41
CA ARG A 11 -7.94 4.07 -7.66
C ARG A 11 -8.13 4.99 -8.87
N ASP A 12 -9.21 5.75 -8.90
CA ASP A 12 -9.54 6.65 -10.02
C ASP A 12 -8.44 7.70 -10.21
N GLU A 13 -7.97 8.31 -9.12
CA GLU A 13 -6.90 9.29 -9.15
C GLU A 13 -5.56 8.69 -9.61
N LEU A 14 -5.24 7.46 -9.20
CA LEU A 14 -4.04 6.75 -9.65
C LEU A 14 -4.09 6.45 -11.15
N VAL A 15 -5.24 5.96 -11.64
CA VAL A 15 -5.46 5.70 -13.06
C VAL A 15 -5.31 6.99 -13.86
N GLN A 16 -5.90 8.09 -13.39
CA GLN A 16 -5.78 9.40 -14.02
C GLN A 16 -4.33 9.89 -14.06
N ALA A 17 -3.55 9.69 -12.99
CA ALA A 17 -2.14 10.07 -12.95
C ALA A 17 -1.30 9.29 -13.97
N ILE A 18 -1.52 7.97 -14.09
CA ILE A 18 -0.85 7.10 -15.06
C ILE A 18 -1.24 7.47 -16.49
N ARG A 19 -2.53 7.75 -16.73
CA ARG A 19 -3.02 8.25 -18.02
C ARG A 19 -2.39 9.58 -18.41
N SER A 20 -2.22 10.49 -17.45
CA SER A 20 -1.60 11.79 -17.69
C SER A 20 -0.12 11.69 -18.06
N LEU A 21 0.54 10.57 -17.75
CA LEU A 21 1.90 10.26 -18.16
C LEU A 21 1.97 9.57 -19.54
N GLY A 22 0.83 9.29 -20.17
CA GLY A 22 0.73 8.66 -21.48
C GLY A 22 0.60 7.12 -21.47
N PHE A 23 0.36 6.53 -20.30
CA PHE A 23 0.17 5.09 -20.15
C PHE A 23 -1.30 4.68 -20.19
N PRO A 24 -1.62 3.42 -20.52
CA PRO A 24 -3.00 2.94 -20.57
C PRO A 24 -3.65 2.88 -19.18
N ASP A 25 -4.95 3.16 -19.11
CA ASP A 25 -5.73 3.06 -17.88
C ASP A 25 -5.69 1.66 -17.25
N GLU A 26 -5.60 0.61 -18.08
CA GLU A 26 -5.45 -0.79 -17.64
C GLU A 26 -4.22 -1.01 -16.74
N LEU A 27 -3.11 -0.30 -17.04
CA LEU A 27 -1.91 -0.35 -16.19
C LEU A 27 -2.25 0.20 -14.81
N GLY A 28 -2.91 1.36 -14.75
CA GLY A 28 -3.30 1.97 -13.48
C GLY A 28 -4.27 1.12 -12.67
N GLU A 29 -5.22 0.45 -13.32
CA GLU A 29 -6.11 -0.49 -12.64
C GLU A 29 -5.36 -1.68 -12.05
N GLN A 30 -4.38 -2.20 -12.77
CA GLN A 30 -3.58 -3.33 -12.32
C GLN A 30 -2.66 -2.95 -11.15
N ILE A 31 -2.01 -1.77 -11.21
CA ILE A 31 -1.23 -1.22 -10.09
C ILE A 31 -2.11 -0.99 -8.87
N ALA A 32 -3.31 -0.43 -9.05
CA ALA A 32 -4.25 -0.22 -7.94
C ALA A 32 -4.64 -1.54 -7.24
N LYS A 33 -4.89 -2.60 -8.01
CA LYS A 33 -5.17 -3.94 -7.47
C LYS A 33 -3.97 -4.52 -6.71
N MET A 34 -2.74 -4.33 -7.22
CA MET A 34 -1.52 -4.81 -6.55
C MET A 34 -1.27 -4.09 -5.22
N LEU A 35 -1.51 -2.78 -5.16
CA LEU A 35 -1.29 -1.97 -3.96
C LEU A 35 -2.30 -2.27 -2.84
N GLY A 36 -3.54 -2.65 -3.19
CA GLY A 36 -4.55 -3.18 -2.26
C GLY A 36 -5.06 -2.21 -1.19
N SER A 37 -4.46 -1.03 -1.02
CA SER A 37 -4.78 -0.06 0.03
C SER A 37 -4.73 1.37 -0.51
N PRO A 38 -5.67 2.25 -0.12
CA PRO A 38 -5.67 3.65 -0.53
C PRO A 38 -4.38 4.38 -0.12
N LYS A 39 -3.77 4.00 1.02
CA LYS A 39 -2.50 4.61 1.48
C LYS A 39 -1.32 4.27 0.57
N ALA A 40 -1.32 3.05 0.02
CA ALA A 40 -0.31 2.60 -0.94
C ALA A 40 -0.49 3.30 -2.29
N MET A 41 -1.73 3.48 -2.75
CA MET A 41 -2.05 4.28 -3.95
C MET A 41 -1.60 5.74 -3.82
N GLN A 42 -1.80 6.36 -2.66
CA GLN A 42 -1.34 7.73 -2.41
C GLN A 42 0.19 7.86 -2.47
N ARG A 43 0.93 6.88 -1.93
CA ARG A 43 2.40 6.80 -2.09
C ARG A 43 2.79 6.68 -3.57
N MET A 44 2.11 5.81 -4.31
CA MET A 44 2.37 5.62 -5.73
C MET A 44 2.09 6.91 -6.53
N MET A 45 0.98 7.60 -6.24
CA MET A 45 0.69 8.90 -6.84
C MET A 45 1.79 9.92 -6.55
N ALA A 46 2.28 10.00 -5.31
CA ALA A 46 3.38 10.89 -4.97
C ALA A 46 4.65 10.59 -5.79
N TYR A 47 4.97 9.30 -6.01
CA TYR A 47 6.07 8.91 -6.89
C TYR A 47 5.83 9.36 -8.33
N LEU A 48 4.65 9.10 -8.90
CA LEU A 48 4.30 9.48 -10.27
C LEU A 48 4.42 10.99 -10.50
N TYR A 49 4.00 11.81 -9.54
CA TYR A 49 4.09 13.27 -9.65
C TYR A 49 5.52 13.81 -9.54
N ASN A 50 6.37 13.19 -8.71
CA ASN A 50 7.75 13.65 -8.50
C ASN A 50 8.71 13.13 -9.57
N VAL A 51 8.65 11.83 -9.86
CA VAL A 51 9.61 11.15 -10.73
C VAL A 51 9.20 11.25 -12.20
N LYS A 52 7.90 11.27 -12.49
CA LYS A 52 7.34 11.26 -13.87
C LYS A 52 8.00 10.16 -14.71
N PRO A 53 7.82 8.88 -14.33
CA PRO A 53 8.46 7.77 -15.02
C PRO A 53 8.07 7.74 -16.51
N ASN A 54 9.06 7.47 -17.36
CA ASN A 54 8.87 7.42 -18.82
C ASN A 54 8.59 5.99 -19.34
N THR A 55 8.66 4.98 -18.47
CA THR A 55 8.40 3.59 -18.83
C THR A 55 7.46 2.92 -17.84
N ALA A 56 6.68 1.94 -18.33
CA ALA A 56 5.79 1.14 -17.48
C ALA A 56 6.59 0.28 -16.48
N GLU A 57 7.81 -0.13 -16.84
CA GLU A 57 8.69 -0.89 -15.95
C GLU A 57 9.00 -0.14 -14.66
N LEU A 58 9.32 1.16 -14.73
CA LEU A 58 9.59 1.98 -13.54
C LEU A 58 8.35 2.12 -12.65
N ILE A 59 7.16 2.21 -13.25
CA ILE A 59 5.88 2.27 -12.53
C ILE A 59 5.64 0.95 -11.78
N VAL A 60 5.88 -0.18 -12.44
CA VAL A 60 5.69 -1.51 -11.85
C VAL A 60 6.73 -1.78 -10.77
N ASP A 61 7.98 -1.43 -10.99
CA ASP A 61 9.06 -1.59 -10.03
C ASP A 61 8.79 -0.83 -8.73
N GLU A 62 8.38 0.44 -8.82
CA GLU A 62 8.00 1.22 -7.64
C GLU A 62 6.77 0.64 -6.94
N ALA A 63 5.77 0.18 -7.70
CA ALA A 63 4.59 -0.45 -7.11
C ALA A 63 4.95 -1.73 -6.33
N LEU A 64 5.90 -2.52 -6.84
CA LEU A 64 6.45 -3.69 -6.15
C LEU A 64 7.25 -3.29 -4.91
N ALA A 65 8.07 -2.24 -4.99
CA ALA A 65 8.82 -1.71 -3.86
C ALA A 65 7.89 -1.26 -2.72
N ILE A 66 6.81 -0.55 -3.05
CA ILE A 66 5.77 -0.13 -2.08
C ILE A 66 5.08 -1.36 -1.48
N CYS A 67 4.71 -2.33 -2.31
CA CYS A 67 4.07 -3.56 -1.84
C CYS A 67 4.99 -4.33 -0.88
N SER A 68 6.27 -4.46 -1.22
CA SER A 68 7.27 -5.13 -0.39
C SER A 68 7.54 -4.38 0.92
N ASP A 69 7.57 -3.04 0.91
CA ASP A 69 7.70 -2.25 2.14
C ASP A 69 6.50 -2.45 3.08
N ILE A 70 5.29 -2.52 2.52
CA ILE A 70 4.06 -2.80 3.28
C ILE A 70 4.06 -4.23 3.82
N ASP A 71 4.47 -5.21 3.00
CA ASP A 71 4.53 -6.61 3.40
C ASP A 71 5.59 -6.80 4.48
N ARG A 72 6.78 -6.23 4.32
CA ARG A 72 7.85 -6.26 5.35
C ARG A 72 7.43 -5.55 6.63
N TRP A 73 6.71 -4.43 6.53
CA TRP A 73 6.13 -3.77 7.69
C TRP A 73 5.08 -4.68 8.35
N ARG A 74 4.24 -5.34 7.56
CA ARG A 74 3.22 -6.28 8.06
C ARG A 74 3.82 -7.53 8.66
N GLU A 75 4.88 -8.09 8.10
CA GLU A 75 5.64 -9.23 8.63
C GLU A 75 6.38 -8.85 9.89
N LYS A 76 6.99 -7.66 9.93
CA LYS A 76 7.60 -7.14 11.16
C LYS A 76 6.54 -6.92 12.23
N LYS A 77 5.40 -6.33 11.88
CA LYS A 77 4.26 -6.15 12.79
C LYS A 77 3.63 -7.47 13.18
N ALA A 78 3.58 -8.46 12.29
CA ALA A 78 3.09 -9.82 12.57
C ALA A 78 4.10 -10.63 13.39
N SER A 79 5.40 -10.35 13.30
CA SER A 79 6.44 -10.90 14.17
C SER A 79 6.41 -10.21 15.53
N GLU A 80 6.17 -8.90 15.56
CA GLU A 80 5.89 -8.11 16.76
C GLU A 80 4.53 -8.46 17.37
N GLU A 81 3.53 -8.87 16.58
CA GLU A 81 2.18 -9.33 16.99
C GLU A 81 2.13 -10.84 17.19
N ALA A 82 3.11 -11.62 16.73
CA ALA A 82 3.36 -12.97 17.20
C ALA A 82 4.07 -12.89 18.55
N ASN A 83 5.02 -11.97 18.70
CA ASN A 83 5.55 -11.55 20.01
C ASN A 83 4.50 -10.80 20.84
N ALA A 84 3.50 -10.15 20.26
CA ALA A 84 2.45 -9.40 20.98
C ALA A 84 1.13 -10.15 21.10
N LYS A 85 0.97 -11.31 20.47
CA LYS A 85 0.11 -12.40 20.95
C LYS A 85 0.78 -13.16 22.09
N TYR A 86 2.12 -13.18 22.13
CA TYR A 86 2.88 -13.52 23.34
C TYR A 86 2.88 -12.38 24.40
N ASN A 87 2.70 -11.11 23.99
CA ASN A 87 2.69 -9.95 24.90
C ASN A 87 1.28 -9.46 25.27
N GLU A 88 0.22 -9.92 24.61
CA GLU A 88 -1.16 -9.80 25.11
C GLU A 88 -1.42 -10.82 26.22
N MET A 89 -0.70 -11.95 26.27
CA MET A 89 -0.70 -12.84 27.43
C MET A 89 0.27 -12.41 28.55
N ARG A 90 1.25 -11.54 28.29
CA ARG A 90 2.23 -11.10 29.32
C ARG A 90 1.86 -9.78 30.02
N TYR A 91 0.86 -9.04 29.53
CA TYR A 91 0.37 -7.82 30.18
C TYR A 91 -0.95 -7.99 30.95
N PHE A 92 -1.52 -9.20 31.02
CA PHE A 92 -2.71 -9.54 31.82
C PHE A 92 -2.50 -10.85 32.62
N GLY A 93 -1.40 -10.93 33.37
CA GLY A 93 -1.09 -12.13 34.17
C GLY A 93 -0.15 -11.94 35.35
N PHE A 94 0.04 -10.70 35.83
CA PHE A 94 0.62 -10.43 37.15
C PHE A 94 -0.13 -9.25 37.76
N ASP A 95 -1.33 -9.53 38.25
CA ASP A 95 -1.88 -8.87 39.42
C ASP A 95 -2.63 -9.97 40.19
N GLU A 96 -2.01 -10.36 41.31
CA GLU A 96 -2.48 -11.06 42.53
C GLU A 96 -3.78 -11.91 42.44
N GLU A 97 -3.80 -13.19 42.80
CA GLU A 97 -3.45 -13.79 44.10
C GLU A 97 -3.29 -15.33 43.97
#